data_AF-A0AAX2RYA1-F1
#
_entry.id   AF-A0AAX2RYA1-F1
#
_cell.length_a   1.000
_cell.length_b   1.000
_cell.length_c   1.000
_cell.angle_alpha   90.00
_cell.angle_beta   90.00
_cell.angle_gamma   90.00
#
_symmetry.space_group_name_H-M   'P 1'
#
loop_
_entity.id
_entity.type
_entity.pdbx_description
1 polymer ?
#
loop_
_entity_poly.entity_id
_entity_poly.type
_entity_poly.pdbx_seq_one_letter_code
_entity_poly.pdbx_strand_id
1 'polypeptide(L)'
;MTTLYVNDTDRARAALAVIPADDYETWVDMAFALKQGFGDEGFEIWDAWSRTAANYNAHAARTTWRSASASGGKTLATLFWQARQHGFDLKRANYPDRMTAVLAASSEVLAQRAREEAQLQARHAAVAHEAASIWQWARPVGPAHPYLVRKHLQPPYTLRELDALELRALLGYLPASEEVPLNGRVLIVPVWNGLISTLELIDEHGRKSSLAGGAKRGGYWTTEPRWVPASAPSRVLVAEGMATALAASSATGWFATAALSSGNMGLVAKSLREQYPAAELVVLGELGSGEAQARRAAEDARAHLVWPRFAPNAHIHDMMPNDFSDMVVLSGYQAVGEYLRAMVRSVVRAEGQSEIFTESGVTVGDVNEHAEGGTMSNVKEKLLAEDDGASRRRSSKRGAPKQATPDMPATDRASGSASPSVDAPPDTLPVAAPSAADPPRFASTRAPIGEPLFGVGDIPNEVKALAEHRFGSPLRLGTPRENGGPYRGEVFNTEHYLIQQVATRSVVFHRKDRMTFVSDRLKWMDENARLNGSELQVGYDGDQAKVYPWDRARDLLERMVGSLKKSVRELNYSPNLEGMLDQLQARSWTRIREARAAALEKSREQEASREADSMPDR
;
A
#
# COMPACT_ATOMS: atom_id res chain seq x y z
N MET A 1 -24.01 -53.06 -38.45
CA MET A 1 -23.87 -52.05 -37.37
C MET A 1 -22.39 -51.75 -37.23
N THR A 2 -21.98 -50.50 -37.42
CA THR A 2 -20.58 -50.10 -37.33
C THR A 2 -20.24 -49.80 -35.88
N THR A 3 -19.27 -50.51 -35.30
CA THR A 3 -18.73 -50.15 -33.98
C THR A 3 -17.97 -48.84 -34.10
N LEU A 4 -18.54 -47.77 -33.55
CA LEU A 4 -17.80 -46.52 -33.34
C LEU A 4 -16.63 -46.83 -32.40
N TYR A 5 -15.41 -46.60 -32.89
CA TYR A 5 -14.21 -46.70 -32.07
C TYR A 5 -14.27 -45.60 -31.01
N VAL A 6 -14.26 -45.99 -29.74
CA VAL A 6 -14.15 -45.04 -28.62
C VAL A 6 -12.77 -44.39 -28.72
N ASN A 7 -12.74 -43.07 -28.83
CA ASN A 7 -11.51 -42.31 -28.76
C ASN A 7 -10.91 -42.44 -27.34
N ASP A 8 -9.70 -42.95 -27.20
CA ASP A 8 -9.08 -43.15 -25.88
C ASP A 8 -8.87 -41.81 -25.15
N THR A 9 -8.75 -40.67 -25.86
CA THR A 9 -8.74 -39.32 -25.26
C THR A 9 -10.02 -39.04 -24.46
N ASP A 10 -11.18 -39.38 -25.02
CA ASP A 10 -12.49 -39.15 -24.40
C ASP A 10 -12.79 -40.16 -23.30
N ARG A 11 -12.29 -41.39 -23.47
CA ARG A 11 -12.28 -42.41 -22.43
C ARG A 11 -11.42 -42.00 -21.23
N ALA A 12 -10.27 -41.37 -21.47
CA ALA A 12 -9.39 -40.84 -20.44
C ALA A 12 -10.01 -39.64 -19.70
N ARG A 13 -10.66 -38.71 -20.42
CA ARG A 13 -11.46 -37.62 -19.82
C ARG A 13 -12.53 -38.16 -18.87
N ALA A 14 -13.32 -39.13 -19.33
CA ALA A 14 -14.38 -39.76 -18.53
C ALA A 14 -13.83 -40.55 -17.33
N ALA A 15 -12.62 -41.10 -17.42
CA ALA A 15 -11.96 -41.80 -16.32
C ALA A 15 -11.41 -40.83 -15.25
N LEU A 16 -10.81 -39.71 -15.66
CA LEU A 16 -10.36 -38.65 -14.76
C LEU A 16 -11.54 -37.99 -14.02
N ALA A 17 -12.68 -37.84 -14.68
CA ALA A 17 -13.87 -37.18 -14.12
C ALA A 17 -14.49 -37.87 -12.88
N VAL A 18 -14.04 -39.08 -12.51
CA VAL A 18 -14.43 -39.73 -11.24
C VAL A 18 -13.31 -39.76 -10.19
N ILE A 19 -12.08 -39.39 -10.54
CA ILE A 19 -10.93 -39.40 -9.62
C ILE A 19 -10.76 -37.99 -9.01
N PRO A 20 -10.68 -37.84 -7.67
CA PRO A 20 -10.30 -36.58 -7.04
C PRO A 20 -8.88 -36.15 -7.40
N ALA A 21 -8.68 -34.86 -7.69
CA ALA A 21 -7.41 -34.30 -8.18
C ALA A 21 -6.53 -33.67 -7.08
N ASP A 22 -6.93 -33.77 -5.81
CA ASP A 22 -6.33 -33.11 -4.65
C ASP A 22 -5.22 -33.92 -3.97
N ASP A 23 -5.20 -35.25 -4.09
CA ASP A 23 -4.10 -36.10 -3.64
C ASP A 23 -2.87 -35.96 -4.54
N TYR A 24 -1.71 -35.67 -3.95
CA TYR A 24 -0.48 -35.41 -4.68
C TYR A 24 0.10 -36.64 -5.37
N GLU A 25 0.03 -37.83 -4.77
CA GLU A 25 0.60 -39.04 -5.38
C GLU A 25 -0.23 -39.45 -6.61
N THR A 26 -1.56 -39.49 -6.47
CA THR A 26 -2.51 -39.70 -7.58
C THR A 26 -2.35 -38.62 -8.66
N TRP A 27 -2.20 -37.35 -8.28
CA TRP A 27 -2.05 -36.24 -9.22
C TRP A 27 -0.80 -36.35 -10.09
N VAL A 28 0.34 -36.71 -9.50
CA VAL A 28 1.59 -37.01 -10.22
C VAL A 28 1.42 -38.27 -11.08
N ASP A 29 0.83 -39.33 -10.55
CA ASP A 29 0.61 -40.58 -11.30
C ASP A 29 -0.20 -40.38 -12.57
N MET A 30 -1.26 -39.58 -12.51
CA MET A 30 -2.06 -39.25 -13.68
C MET A 30 -1.27 -38.43 -14.71
N ALA A 31 -0.32 -37.59 -14.26
CA ALA A 31 0.56 -36.82 -15.16
C ALA A 31 1.44 -37.75 -16.00
N PHE A 32 2.11 -38.71 -15.36
CA PHE A 32 2.91 -39.71 -16.05
C PHE A 32 2.06 -40.62 -16.95
N ALA A 33 0.91 -41.11 -16.45
CA ALA A 33 0.01 -41.97 -17.21
C ALA A 33 -0.51 -41.32 -18.50
N LEU A 34 -0.91 -40.04 -18.45
CA LEU A 34 -1.42 -39.30 -19.60
C LEU A 34 -0.30 -38.90 -20.56
N LYS A 35 0.88 -38.53 -20.06
CA LYS A 35 2.04 -38.21 -20.91
C LYS A 35 2.61 -39.43 -21.62
N GLN A 36 2.53 -40.60 -21.00
CA GLN A 36 2.86 -41.89 -21.63
C GLN A 36 1.84 -42.26 -22.72
N GLY A 37 0.55 -42.01 -22.47
CA GLY A 37 -0.53 -42.35 -23.41
C GLY A 37 -0.71 -41.40 -24.60
N PHE A 38 -0.49 -40.10 -24.41
CA PHE A 38 -0.83 -39.05 -25.39
C PHE A 38 0.33 -38.09 -25.72
N GLY A 39 1.55 -38.34 -25.22
CA GLY A 39 2.63 -37.37 -25.32
C GLY A 39 2.27 -36.04 -24.64
N ASP A 40 2.81 -34.92 -25.13
CA ASP A 40 2.54 -33.60 -24.55
C ASP A 40 1.10 -33.10 -24.81
N GLU A 41 0.34 -33.67 -25.77
CA GLU A 41 -1.09 -33.36 -25.94
C GLU A 41 -1.93 -33.78 -24.72
N GLY A 42 -1.43 -34.73 -23.92
CA GLY A 42 -2.02 -35.11 -22.64
C GLY A 42 -2.07 -33.99 -21.60
N PHE A 43 -1.29 -32.90 -21.77
CA PHE A 43 -1.21 -31.82 -20.78
C PHE A 43 -2.55 -31.12 -20.58
N GLU A 44 -3.28 -30.77 -21.65
CA GLU A 44 -4.57 -30.07 -21.50
C GLU A 44 -5.64 -30.96 -20.85
N ILE A 45 -5.57 -32.28 -21.05
CA ILE A 45 -6.46 -33.26 -20.41
C ILE A 45 -6.18 -33.30 -18.90
N TRP A 46 -4.90 -33.43 -18.54
CA TRP A 46 -4.45 -33.51 -17.15
C TRP A 46 -4.62 -32.19 -16.40
N ASP A 47 -4.29 -31.05 -17.02
CA ASP A 47 -4.38 -29.74 -16.40
C ASP A 47 -5.86 -29.30 -16.24
N ALA A 48 -6.74 -29.63 -17.19
CA ALA A 48 -8.20 -29.43 -17.01
C ALA A 48 -8.75 -30.21 -15.81
N TRP A 49 -8.31 -31.46 -15.60
CA TRP A 49 -8.63 -32.24 -14.40
C TRP A 49 -7.99 -31.63 -13.14
N SER A 50 -6.71 -31.28 -13.20
CA SER A 50 -5.97 -30.66 -12.10
C SER A 50 -6.62 -29.38 -11.59
N ARG A 51 -7.14 -28.53 -12.49
CA ARG A 51 -7.88 -27.29 -12.18
C ARG A 51 -9.14 -27.50 -11.33
N THR A 52 -9.64 -28.74 -11.20
CA THR A 52 -10.76 -29.08 -10.31
C THR A 52 -10.40 -29.10 -8.82
N ALA A 53 -9.12 -29.32 -8.48
CA ALA A 53 -8.66 -29.45 -7.09
C ALA A 53 -8.57 -28.10 -6.36
N ALA A 54 -8.80 -28.09 -5.05
CA ALA A 54 -8.67 -26.87 -4.24
C ALA A 54 -7.22 -26.32 -4.22
N ASN A 55 -6.25 -27.23 -4.08
CA ASN A 55 -4.81 -26.96 -3.99
C ASN A 55 -4.10 -26.76 -5.35
N TYR A 56 -4.86 -26.65 -6.46
CA TYR A 56 -4.29 -26.51 -7.81
C TYR A 56 -3.36 -25.29 -7.95
N ASN A 57 -2.18 -25.50 -8.54
CA ASN A 57 -1.24 -24.44 -8.88
C ASN A 57 -0.70 -24.62 -10.31
N ALA A 58 -1.00 -23.67 -11.20
CA ALA A 58 -0.62 -23.74 -12.62
C ALA A 58 0.90 -23.71 -12.89
N HIS A 59 1.72 -23.18 -11.97
CA HIS A 59 3.17 -23.27 -12.09
C HIS A 59 3.67 -24.66 -11.70
N ALA A 60 3.17 -25.20 -10.57
CA ALA A 60 3.48 -26.57 -10.16
C ALA A 60 3.06 -27.58 -11.25
N ALA A 61 1.86 -27.43 -11.83
CA ALA A 61 1.38 -28.27 -12.91
C ALA A 61 2.36 -28.32 -14.11
N ARG A 62 2.79 -27.15 -14.61
CA ARG A 62 3.75 -27.07 -15.72
C ARG A 62 5.12 -27.68 -15.38
N THR A 63 5.57 -27.55 -14.13
CA THR A 63 6.86 -28.10 -13.68
C THR A 63 6.77 -29.63 -13.52
N THR A 64 5.71 -30.15 -12.89
CA THR A 64 5.44 -31.59 -12.78
C THR A 64 5.32 -32.23 -14.17
N TRP A 65 4.56 -31.62 -15.09
CA TRP A 65 4.42 -32.15 -16.46
C TRP A 65 5.75 -32.23 -17.22
N ARG A 66 6.65 -31.24 -17.03
CA ARG A 66 8.01 -31.27 -17.59
C ARG A 66 8.86 -32.38 -16.97
N SER A 67 8.69 -32.67 -15.68
CA SER A 67 9.40 -33.75 -14.99
C SER A 67 8.87 -35.16 -15.32
N ALA A 68 7.61 -35.26 -15.77
CA ALA A 68 7.03 -36.51 -16.21
C ALA A 68 7.72 -37.02 -17.50
N SER A 69 8.05 -38.31 -17.53
CA SER A 69 8.63 -38.98 -18.70
C SER A 69 7.63 -39.94 -19.34
N ALA A 70 7.55 -39.91 -20.68
CA ALA A 70 6.82 -40.92 -21.46
C ALA A 70 7.44 -42.33 -21.37
N SER A 71 8.66 -42.45 -20.85
CA SER A 71 9.33 -43.73 -20.55
C SER A 71 9.04 -44.27 -19.13
N GLY A 72 8.05 -43.70 -18.42
CA GLY A 72 7.69 -44.10 -17.06
C GLY A 72 6.87 -45.39 -17.00
N GLY A 73 6.88 -46.06 -15.84
CA GLY A 73 6.10 -47.28 -15.59
C GLY A 73 4.60 -47.06 -15.32
N LYS A 74 4.15 -45.80 -15.22
CA LYS A 74 2.74 -45.43 -15.07
C LYS A 74 2.16 -45.17 -16.47
N THR A 75 1.01 -45.77 -16.77
CA THR A 75 0.41 -45.78 -18.13
C THR A 75 -1.09 -45.51 -18.06
N LEU A 76 -1.78 -45.42 -19.20
CA LEU A 76 -3.25 -45.34 -19.20
C LEU A 76 -3.94 -46.50 -18.44
N ALA A 77 -3.29 -47.67 -18.30
CA ALA A 77 -3.79 -48.75 -17.46
C ALA A 77 -3.82 -48.37 -15.95
N THR A 78 -2.90 -47.52 -15.49
CA THR A 78 -2.90 -46.94 -14.13
C THR A 78 -4.09 -46.00 -13.93
N LEU A 79 -4.35 -45.09 -14.89
CA LEU A 79 -5.53 -44.22 -14.90
C LEU A 79 -6.83 -45.05 -14.83
N PHE A 80 -6.97 -46.05 -15.70
CA PHE A 80 -8.16 -46.90 -15.73
C PHE A 80 -8.31 -47.80 -14.49
N TRP A 81 -7.21 -48.21 -13.86
CA TRP A 81 -7.24 -48.91 -12.58
C TRP A 81 -7.70 -47.99 -11.44
N GLN A 82 -7.18 -46.76 -11.36
CA GLN A 82 -7.56 -45.76 -10.35
C GLN A 82 -9.03 -45.36 -10.51
N ALA A 83 -9.47 -45.02 -11.73
CA ALA A 83 -10.85 -44.68 -12.03
C ALA A 83 -11.83 -45.80 -11.62
N ARG A 84 -11.44 -47.08 -11.79
CA ARG A 84 -12.23 -48.23 -11.35
C ARG A 84 -12.40 -48.29 -9.83
N GLN A 85 -11.42 -47.86 -9.02
CA GLN A 85 -11.60 -47.74 -7.56
C GLN A 85 -12.67 -46.68 -7.23
N HIS A 86 -12.75 -45.62 -8.02
CA HIS A 86 -13.79 -44.60 -7.97
C HIS A 86 -15.07 -44.95 -8.77
N GLY A 87 -15.30 -46.23 -9.08
CA GLY A 87 -16.56 -46.73 -9.65
C GLY A 87 -16.69 -46.68 -11.18
N PHE A 88 -15.62 -46.41 -11.92
CA PHE A 88 -15.63 -46.38 -13.39
C PHE A 88 -15.82 -47.79 -14.02
N ASP A 89 -16.82 -47.94 -14.88
CA ASP A 89 -17.04 -49.18 -15.64
C ASP A 89 -16.18 -49.23 -16.92
N LEU A 90 -15.12 -50.04 -16.88
CA LEU A 90 -14.20 -50.27 -17.98
C LEU A 90 -14.82 -50.95 -19.22
N LYS A 91 -15.96 -51.62 -19.08
CA LYS A 91 -16.66 -52.34 -20.17
C LYS A 91 -17.64 -51.45 -20.93
N ARG A 92 -17.90 -50.24 -20.44
CA ARG A 92 -18.86 -49.32 -21.05
C ARG A 92 -18.34 -48.83 -22.41
N ALA A 93 -18.99 -49.27 -23.48
CA ALA A 93 -18.63 -48.94 -24.87
C ALA A 93 -19.10 -47.54 -25.34
N ASN A 94 -19.90 -46.83 -24.53
CA ASN A 94 -20.30 -45.46 -24.83
C ASN A 94 -20.47 -44.64 -23.53
N TYR A 95 -19.66 -43.61 -23.38
CA TYR A 95 -19.76 -42.63 -22.30
C TYR A 95 -20.58 -41.44 -22.84
N PRO A 96 -21.72 -41.08 -22.22
CA PRO A 96 -22.52 -39.96 -22.69
C PRO A 96 -21.73 -38.66 -22.56
N ASP A 97 -22.00 -37.67 -23.40
CA ASP A 97 -21.27 -36.38 -23.40
C ASP A 97 -21.21 -35.72 -22.01
N ARG A 98 -22.19 -35.98 -21.13
CA ARG A 98 -22.21 -35.51 -19.74
C ARG A 98 -21.09 -36.09 -18.83
N MET A 99 -20.39 -37.15 -19.25
CA MET A 99 -19.16 -37.64 -18.59
C MET A 99 -17.88 -37.11 -19.26
N THR A 100 -17.96 -36.70 -20.53
CA THR A 100 -16.85 -36.14 -21.30
C THR A 100 -16.75 -34.62 -21.17
N ALA A 101 -17.87 -33.95 -20.88
CA ALA A 101 -18.02 -32.50 -20.85
C ALA A 101 -17.91 -31.92 -19.43
N VAL A 102 -17.02 -30.93 -19.32
CA VAL A 102 -16.84 -30.04 -18.16
C VAL A 102 -16.40 -30.76 -16.88
N LEU A 103 -15.08 -30.96 -16.78
CA LEU A 103 -14.33 -31.00 -15.52
C LEU A 103 -14.46 -29.62 -14.82
N ALA A 104 -15.65 -29.31 -14.31
CA ALA A 104 -15.89 -28.12 -13.52
C ALA A 104 -15.18 -28.26 -12.18
N ALA A 105 -14.55 -27.19 -11.69
CA ALA A 105 -14.21 -27.13 -10.28
C ALA A 105 -15.49 -27.28 -9.46
N SER A 106 -15.49 -28.17 -8.46
CA SER A 106 -16.66 -28.42 -7.60
C SER A 106 -17.23 -27.11 -7.08
N SER A 107 -18.54 -27.03 -6.87
CA SER A 107 -19.18 -25.88 -6.22
C SER A 107 -18.53 -25.54 -4.87
N GLU A 108 -18.00 -26.54 -4.17
CA GLU A 108 -17.25 -26.39 -2.93
C GLU A 108 -15.86 -25.77 -3.16
N VAL A 109 -15.18 -26.13 -4.24
CA VAL A 109 -13.86 -25.57 -4.63
C VAL A 109 -14.01 -24.14 -5.15
N LEU A 110 -15.06 -23.85 -5.93
CA LEU A 110 -15.40 -22.49 -6.32
C LEU A 110 -15.77 -21.63 -5.10
N ALA A 111 -16.57 -22.16 -4.17
CA ALA A 111 -16.89 -21.48 -2.91
C ALA A 111 -15.65 -21.28 -2.03
N GLN A 112 -14.71 -22.23 -2.00
CA GLN A 112 -13.48 -22.11 -1.22
C GLN A 112 -12.52 -21.08 -1.82
N ARG A 113 -12.30 -21.09 -3.14
CA ARG A 113 -11.53 -20.05 -3.83
C ARG A 113 -12.15 -18.66 -3.62
N ALA A 114 -13.48 -18.54 -3.72
CA ALA A 114 -14.18 -17.29 -3.44
C ALA A 114 -14.06 -16.83 -1.97
N ARG A 115 -14.03 -17.75 -1.00
CA ARG A 115 -13.75 -17.43 0.42
C ARG A 115 -12.32 -16.96 0.63
N GLU A 116 -11.34 -17.59 -0.02
CA GLU A 116 -9.92 -17.24 0.08
C GLU A 116 -9.62 -15.90 -0.59
N GLU A 117 -10.20 -15.65 -1.76
CA GLU A 117 -10.14 -14.36 -2.47
C GLU A 117 -10.82 -13.26 -1.65
N ALA A 118 -12.02 -13.50 -1.10
CA ALA A 118 -12.69 -12.55 -0.22
C ALA A 118 -11.91 -12.28 1.08
N GLN A 119 -11.25 -13.29 1.67
CA GLN A 119 -10.37 -13.09 2.83
C GLN A 119 -9.13 -12.27 2.48
N LEU A 120 -8.50 -12.53 1.34
CA LEU A 120 -7.35 -11.77 0.85
C LEU A 120 -7.74 -10.32 0.54
N GLN A 121 -8.87 -10.11 -0.13
CA GLN A 121 -9.43 -8.79 -0.43
C GLN A 121 -9.80 -8.03 0.85
N ALA A 122 -10.40 -8.69 1.86
CA ALA A 122 -10.70 -8.09 3.15
C ALA A 122 -9.43 -7.67 3.92
N ARG A 123 -8.37 -8.50 3.89
CA ARG A 123 -7.05 -8.14 4.46
C ARG A 123 -6.45 -6.93 3.74
N HIS A 124 -6.42 -6.94 2.41
CA HIS A 124 -5.94 -5.82 1.62
C HIS A 124 -6.75 -4.53 1.87
N ALA A 125 -8.07 -4.63 2.02
CA ALA A 125 -8.94 -3.49 2.33
C ALA A 125 -8.69 -2.91 3.74
N ALA A 126 -8.46 -3.78 4.74
CA ALA A 126 -8.09 -3.35 6.09
C ALA A 126 -6.74 -2.60 6.10
N VAL A 127 -5.72 -3.15 5.43
CA VAL A 127 -4.40 -2.50 5.32
C VAL A 127 -4.45 -1.24 4.46
N ALA A 128 -5.30 -1.17 3.44
CA ALA A 128 -5.55 0.07 2.69
C ALA A 128 -6.20 1.16 3.57
N HIS A 129 -7.13 0.80 4.46
CA HIS A 129 -7.71 1.73 5.43
C HIS A 129 -6.67 2.20 6.47
N GLU A 130 -5.82 1.30 6.96
CA GLU A 130 -4.69 1.65 7.84
C GLU A 130 -3.68 2.57 7.12
N ALA A 131 -3.29 2.25 5.90
CA ALA A 131 -2.43 3.08 5.05
C ALA A 131 -2.99 4.49 4.84
N ALA A 132 -4.28 4.59 4.51
CA ALA A 132 -4.98 5.86 4.36
C ALA A 132 -5.10 6.63 5.69
N SER A 133 -5.19 5.93 6.82
CA SER A 133 -5.21 6.54 8.15
C SER A 133 -3.83 7.09 8.53
N ILE A 134 -2.77 6.30 8.40
CA ILE A 134 -1.38 6.70 8.64
C ILE A 134 -1.00 7.87 7.72
N TRP A 135 -1.41 7.83 6.43
CA TRP A 135 -1.22 8.96 5.51
C TRP A 135 -1.89 10.25 5.99
N GLN A 136 -3.12 10.18 6.52
CA GLN A 136 -3.83 11.34 7.08
C GLN A 136 -3.20 11.87 8.37
N TRP A 137 -2.68 10.98 9.22
CA TRP A 137 -1.98 11.30 10.48
C TRP A 137 -0.56 11.82 10.28
N ALA A 138 0.14 11.38 9.23
CA ALA A 138 1.47 11.82 8.88
C ALA A 138 1.49 13.31 8.51
N ARG A 139 2.54 14.03 8.93
CA ARG A 139 2.73 15.46 8.65
C ARG A 139 3.37 15.68 7.28
N PRO A 140 3.24 16.85 6.64
CA PRO A 140 4.08 17.21 5.49
C PRO A 140 5.56 17.05 5.83
N VAL A 141 6.38 16.62 4.86
CA VAL A 141 7.82 16.42 5.09
C VAL A 141 8.48 17.75 5.47
N GLY A 142 9.08 17.79 6.66
CA GLY A 142 9.76 18.99 7.17
C GLY A 142 11.08 19.27 6.43
N PRO A 143 11.63 20.49 6.55
CA PRO A 143 12.92 20.82 5.96
C PRO A 143 14.04 19.87 6.42
N ALA A 144 15.09 19.77 5.61
CA ALA A 144 16.30 18.99 5.89
C ALA A 144 16.04 17.53 6.33
N HIS A 145 15.07 16.83 5.71
CA HIS A 145 14.88 15.40 5.96
C HIS A 145 16.15 14.62 5.54
N PRO A 146 16.85 13.88 6.44
CA PRO A 146 18.24 13.48 6.17
C PRO A 146 18.43 12.61 4.92
N TYR A 147 17.47 11.70 4.65
CA TYR A 147 17.45 10.92 3.40
C TYR A 147 17.36 11.78 2.14
N LEU A 148 16.47 12.78 2.13
CA LEU A 148 16.27 13.66 0.97
C LEU A 148 17.50 14.55 0.78
N VAL A 149 18.07 15.09 1.87
CA VAL A 149 19.33 15.85 1.83
C VAL A 149 20.46 15.00 1.22
N ARG A 150 20.65 13.75 1.66
CA ARG A 150 21.69 12.86 1.13
C ARG A 150 21.49 12.47 -0.35
N LYS A 151 20.25 12.47 -0.86
CA LYS A 151 19.93 12.28 -2.29
C LYS A 151 19.77 13.61 -3.06
N HIS A 152 20.08 14.76 -2.45
CA HIS A 152 19.93 16.12 -3.00
C HIS A 152 18.48 16.50 -3.42
N LEU A 153 17.47 15.81 -2.88
CA LEU A 153 16.05 15.95 -3.20
C LEU A 153 15.37 17.04 -2.36
N GLN A 154 14.44 17.77 -2.97
CA GLN A 154 13.50 18.63 -2.25
C GLN A 154 12.24 17.84 -1.85
N PRO A 155 11.61 18.12 -0.69
CA PRO A 155 10.41 17.41 -0.24
C PRO A 155 9.18 17.78 -1.11
N PRO A 156 8.59 16.83 -1.86
CA PRO A 156 7.35 17.06 -2.58
C PRO A 156 6.15 16.88 -1.64
N TYR A 157 5.06 17.56 -1.94
CA TYR A 157 3.81 17.49 -1.18
C TYR A 157 3.04 16.16 -1.37
N THR A 158 3.50 15.31 -2.30
CA THR A 158 3.11 13.90 -2.49
C THR A 158 3.85 12.92 -1.58
N LEU A 159 4.69 13.41 -0.65
CA LEU A 159 5.23 12.67 0.49
C LEU A 159 4.79 13.28 1.82
N ARG A 160 4.84 12.46 2.87
CA ARG A 160 4.65 12.84 4.27
C ARG A 160 5.71 12.18 5.14
N GLU A 161 5.76 12.51 6.43
CA GLU A 161 6.66 11.88 7.40
C GLU A 161 5.99 11.56 8.74
N LEU A 162 6.61 10.64 9.48
CA LEU A 162 6.42 10.40 10.91
C LEU A 162 7.78 10.12 11.55
N ASP A 163 7.88 10.20 12.88
CA ASP A 163 9.00 9.56 13.57
C ASP A 163 8.80 8.03 13.65
N ALA A 164 9.89 7.25 13.65
CA ALA A 164 9.83 5.79 13.78
C ALA A 164 9.08 5.30 15.04
N LEU A 165 9.12 6.06 16.15
CA LEU A 165 8.38 5.77 17.38
C LEU A 165 6.89 6.09 17.24
N GLU A 166 6.53 7.19 16.56
CA GLU A 166 5.12 7.50 16.22
C GLU A 166 4.54 6.41 15.31
N LEU A 167 5.28 6.00 14.29
CA LEU A 167 4.90 4.95 13.34
C LEU A 167 4.73 3.59 14.05
N ARG A 168 5.66 3.22 14.94
CA ARG A 168 5.54 2.02 15.81
C ARG A 168 4.29 2.09 16.71
N ALA A 169 3.98 3.26 17.26
CA ALA A 169 2.82 3.44 18.13
C ALA A 169 1.47 3.34 17.39
N LEU A 170 1.43 3.72 16.10
CA LEU A 170 0.26 3.52 15.24
C LEU A 170 0.10 2.06 14.80
N LEU A 171 1.19 1.41 14.37
CA LEU A 171 1.19 0.06 13.80
C LEU A 171 1.12 -1.08 14.85
N GLY A 172 1.53 -0.81 16.10
CA GLY A 172 1.69 -1.85 17.13
C GLY A 172 2.90 -2.78 16.92
N TYR A 173 3.49 -2.82 15.73
CA TYR A 173 4.76 -3.49 15.40
C TYR A 173 5.85 -2.48 15.01
N LEU A 174 7.09 -2.96 14.84
CA LEU A 174 8.24 -2.14 14.47
C LEU A 174 8.65 -2.44 13.01
N PRO A 175 8.47 -1.51 12.05
CA PRO A 175 8.92 -1.70 10.68
C PRO A 175 10.44 -1.87 10.60
N ALA A 176 10.89 -2.76 9.72
CA ALA A 176 12.29 -3.11 9.53
C ALA A 176 12.65 -3.32 8.05
N SER A 177 13.94 -3.21 7.75
CA SER A 177 14.58 -3.50 6.47
C SER A 177 15.69 -4.50 6.77
N GLU A 178 15.65 -5.70 6.17
CA GLU A 178 16.65 -6.76 6.40
C GLU A 178 16.86 -7.03 7.91
N GLU A 179 15.75 -7.25 8.62
CA GLU A 179 15.66 -7.40 10.08
C GLU A 179 16.03 -6.16 10.92
N VAL A 180 16.71 -5.16 10.35
CA VAL A 180 17.11 -3.93 11.07
C VAL A 180 15.95 -2.92 11.16
N PRO A 181 15.51 -2.49 12.36
CA PRO A 181 14.42 -1.53 12.53
C PRO A 181 14.67 -0.16 11.89
N LEU A 182 13.64 0.43 11.28
CA LEU A 182 13.66 1.83 10.82
C LEU A 182 13.86 2.80 12.01
N ASN A 183 14.57 3.91 11.80
CA ASN A 183 14.94 4.87 12.85
C ASN A 183 14.74 6.33 12.42
N GLY A 184 14.53 7.22 13.40
CA GLY A 184 14.41 8.66 13.23
C GLY A 184 13.26 9.08 12.33
N ARG A 185 13.47 10.07 11.46
CA ARG A 185 12.44 10.55 10.52
C ARG A 185 12.23 9.54 9.39
N VAL A 186 10.99 9.07 9.25
CA VAL A 186 10.56 8.09 8.24
C VAL A 186 9.62 8.76 7.25
N LEU A 187 10.00 8.77 5.97
CA LEU A 187 9.13 9.14 4.85
C LEU A 187 8.03 8.10 4.68
N ILE A 188 6.81 8.61 4.56
CA ILE A 188 5.60 7.87 4.23
C ILE A 188 5.33 8.07 2.74
N VAL A 189 5.52 7.01 1.94
CA VAL A 189 5.35 7.00 0.48
C VAL A 189 4.01 6.30 0.16
N PRO A 190 2.97 7.02 -0.29
CA PRO A 190 1.66 6.42 -0.56
C PRO A 190 1.67 5.61 -1.86
N VAL A 191 1.17 4.38 -1.81
CA VAL A 191 1.05 3.48 -2.97
C VAL A 191 -0.36 3.53 -3.51
N TRP A 192 -0.52 3.98 -4.76
CA TRP A 192 -1.79 4.36 -5.37
C TRP A 192 -2.33 3.32 -6.36
N ASN A 193 -3.43 2.65 -6.02
CA ASN A 193 -4.19 1.77 -6.92
C ASN A 193 -5.70 2.07 -6.76
N GLY A 194 -6.24 2.94 -7.61
CA GLY A 194 -7.50 3.67 -7.35
C GLY A 194 -7.38 4.65 -6.18
N LEU A 195 -7.37 4.14 -4.96
CA LEU A 195 -7.07 4.84 -3.70
C LEU A 195 -5.65 4.50 -3.21
N ILE A 196 -5.30 4.82 -1.97
CA ILE A 196 -4.09 4.30 -1.32
C ILE A 196 -4.33 2.82 -0.96
N SER A 197 -3.46 1.92 -1.42
CA SER A 197 -3.58 0.46 -1.17
C SER A 197 -2.57 -0.06 -0.15
N THR A 198 -1.45 0.64 0.04
CA THR A 198 -0.41 0.36 1.04
C THR A 198 0.55 1.55 1.14
N LEU A 199 1.58 1.46 1.98
CA LEU A 199 2.65 2.44 2.13
C LEU A 199 4.01 1.77 1.89
N GLU A 200 4.93 2.49 1.23
CA GLU A 200 6.37 2.28 1.38
C GLU A 200 6.91 3.27 2.43
N LEU A 201 7.88 2.81 3.22
CA LEU A 201 8.42 3.49 4.38
C LEU A 201 9.94 3.61 4.17
N ILE A 202 10.49 4.83 4.20
CA ILE A 202 11.92 5.07 3.94
C ILE A 202 12.49 5.93 5.06
N ASP A 203 13.44 5.38 5.83
CA ASP A 203 14.00 6.07 6.99
C ASP A 203 15.15 7.04 6.66
N GLU A 204 15.68 7.72 7.67
CA GLU A 204 16.75 8.70 7.51
C GLU A 204 18.08 8.12 6.96
N HIS A 205 18.31 6.83 7.18
CA HIS A 205 19.42 6.06 6.61
C HIS A 205 19.11 5.52 5.20
N GLY A 206 17.86 5.61 4.74
CA GLY A 206 17.39 5.15 3.44
C GLY A 206 16.97 3.69 3.41
N ARG A 207 16.87 3.06 4.58
CA ARG A 207 16.38 1.69 4.73
C ARG A 207 14.88 1.66 4.42
N LYS A 208 14.45 0.67 3.65
CA LYS A 208 13.10 0.61 3.07
C LYS A 208 12.29 -0.51 3.71
N SER A 209 11.05 -0.21 4.06
CA SER A 209 10.06 -1.21 4.49
C SER A 209 8.74 -1.00 3.75
N SER A 210 7.83 -1.97 3.85
CA SER A 210 6.47 -1.86 3.31
C SER A 210 5.46 -2.18 4.40
N LEU A 211 4.30 -1.53 4.37
CA LEU A 211 3.23 -1.79 5.33
C LEU A 211 2.77 -3.26 5.21
N ALA A 212 2.74 -3.97 6.34
CA ALA A 212 2.59 -5.41 6.39
C ALA A 212 1.22 -5.86 5.83
N GLY A 213 1.21 -6.87 4.96
CA GLY A 213 0.00 -7.36 4.32
C GLY A 213 -0.64 -6.42 3.28
N GLY A 214 0.00 -5.29 2.93
CA GLY A 214 -0.56 -4.31 2.01
C GLY A 214 -0.32 -4.61 0.53
N ALA A 215 -1.30 -4.26 -0.32
CA ALA A 215 -1.27 -4.59 -1.74
C ALA A 215 -0.45 -3.59 -2.59
N LYS A 216 0.83 -3.90 -2.85
CA LYS A 216 1.72 -3.10 -3.73
C LYS A 216 1.53 -3.40 -5.24
N ARG A 217 1.14 -4.62 -5.62
CA ARG A 217 1.03 -5.07 -7.03
C ARG A 217 0.12 -4.15 -7.86
N GLY A 218 0.66 -3.60 -8.95
CA GLY A 218 -0.03 -2.66 -9.84
C GLY A 218 -0.21 -1.23 -9.30
N GLY A 219 0.06 -1.00 -8.00
CA GLY A 219 0.09 0.33 -7.41
C GLY A 219 1.42 1.03 -7.65
N TYR A 220 1.41 2.37 -7.58
CA TYR A 220 2.58 3.21 -7.84
C TYR A 220 2.58 4.47 -6.97
N TRP A 221 3.73 5.14 -6.86
CA TRP A 221 3.80 6.53 -6.36
C TRP A 221 3.91 7.51 -7.53
N THR A 222 3.54 8.79 -7.32
CA THR A 222 3.54 9.84 -8.35
C THR A 222 4.13 11.14 -7.81
N THR A 223 4.87 11.90 -8.63
CA THR A 223 5.44 13.19 -8.20
C THR A 223 4.38 14.26 -8.00
N GLU A 224 3.39 14.33 -8.90
CA GLU A 224 2.18 15.15 -8.74
C GLU A 224 1.01 14.33 -8.17
N PRO A 225 0.04 14.95 -7.46
CA PRO A 225 -1.14 14.27 -6.95
C PRO A 225 -1.98 13.73 -8.10
N ARG A 226 -2.73 12.64 -7.84
CA ARG A 226 -3.55 11.97 -8.85
C ARG A 226 -4.57 12.96 -9.47
N TRP A 227 -4.87 12.73 -10.76
CA TRP A 227 -5.68 13.55 -11.68
C TRP A 227 -4.93 14.69 -12.41
N VAL A 228 -4.42 14.37 -13.60
CA VAL A 228 -4.05 15.35 -14.65
C VAL A 228 -5.15 15.32 -15.74
N PRO A 229 -6.06 16.31 -15.82
CA PRO A 229 -7.16 16.30 -16.79
C PRO A 229 -6.81 16.96 -18.13
N ALA A 230 -7.39 16.45 -19.22
CA ALA A 230 -7.46 17.02 -20.58
C ALA A 230 -6.13 17.28 -21.33
N SER A 231 -5.19 18.04 -20.77
CA SER A 231 -3.84 18.18 -21.32
C SER A 231 -2.96 17.03 -20.80
N ALA A 232 -3.04 15.87 -21.46
CA ALA A 232 -2.21 14.72 -21.10
C ALA A 232 -0.71 15.08 -21.09
N PRO A 233 0.07 14.62 -20.10
CA PRO A 233 1.50 14.91 -20.05
C PRO A 233 2.18 14.32 -21.29
N SER A 234 2.82 15.17 -22.10
CA SER A 234 3.45 14.71 -23.35
C SER A 234 4.51 13.63 -23.12
N ARG A 235 5.12 13.61 -21.94
CA ARG A 235 6.10 12.62 -21.47
C ARG A 235 5.75 12.16 -20.07
N VAL A 236 5.90 10.86 -19.83
CA VAL A 236 5.69 10.23 -18.52
C VAL A 236 6.90 9.37 -18.17
N LEU A 237 7.55 9.69 -17.05
CA LEU A 237 8.67 8.91 -16.52
C LEU A 237 8.17 7.74 -15.66
N VAL A 238 8.78 6.57 -15.82
CA VAL A 238 8.52 5.37 -14.99
C VAL A 238 9.83 4.87 -14.42
N ALA A 239 10.02 4.99 -13.11
CA ALA A 239 11.22 4.52 -12.41
C ALA A 239 10.90 3.36 -11.45
N GLU A 240 11.93 2.67 -10.98
CA GLU A 240 11.78 1.75 -9.84
C GLU A 240 11.56 2.53 -8.54
N GLY A 241 12.55 3.33 -8.12
CA GLY A 241 12.55 4.04 -6.85
C GLY A 241 11.81 5.38 -6.85
N MET A 242 11.24 5.73 -5.70
CA MET A 242 10.66 7.07 -5.42
C MET A 242 11.70 8.18 -5.66
N ALA A 243 12.91 8.02 -5.12
CA ALA A 243 14.01 8.97 -5.27
C ALA A 243 14.40 9.18 -6.75
N THR A 244 14.51 8.09 -7.51
CA THR A 244 14.81 8.07 -8.94
C THR A 244 13.76 8.84 -9.75
N ALA A 245 12.48 8.60 -9.48
CA ALA A 245 11.37 9.30 -10.13
C ALA A 245 11.36 10.81 -9.79
N LEU A 246 11.53 11.16 -8.51
CA LEU A 246 11.55 12.56 -8.06
C LEU A 246 12.76 13.33 -8.61
N ALA A 247 13.95 12.70 -8.63
CA ALA A 247 15.18 13.27 -9.18
C ALA A 247 15.00 13.61 -10.67
N ALA A 248 14.55 12.64 -11.47
CA ALA A 248 14.36 12.81 -12.90
C ALA A 248 13.20 13.76 -13.24
N SER A 249 12.12 13.75 -12.47
CA SER A 249 11.02 14.73 -12.59
C SER A 249 11.51 16.16 -12.36
N SER A 250 12.25 16.38 -11.28
CA SER A 250 12.82 17.70 -10.93
C SER A 250 13.86 18.18 -11.96
N ALA A 251 14.61 17.26 -12.57
CA ALA A 251 15.58 17.57 -13.64
C ALA A 251 14.90 17.94 -14.98
N THR A 252 13.77 17.31 -15.30
CA THR A 252 13.13 17.40 -16.63
C THR A 252 11.95 18.36 -16.70
N GLY A 253 11.22 18.54 -15.60
CA GLY A 253 9.89 19.13 -15.58
C GLY A 253 8.78 18.18 -16.03
N TRP A 254 9.04 16.86 -16.11
CA TRP A 254 8.08 15.87 -16.57
C TRP A 254 7.41 15.12 -15.41
N PHE A 255 6.14 14.74 -15.59
CA PHE A 255 5.42 13.90 -14.65
C PHE A 255 6.11 12.54 -14.50
N ALA A 256 6.32 12.08 -13.27
CA ALA A 256 7.01 10.83 -12.99
C ALA A 256 6.24 9.94 -12.02
N THR A 257 6.47 8.65 -12.19
CA THR A 257 5.91 7.57 -11.38
C THR A 257 7.02 6.64 -10.87
N ALA A 258 6.84 6.08 -9.69
CA ALA A 258 7.71 5.06 -9.13
C ALA A 258 6.93 3.76 -8.91
N ALA A 259 7.44 2.64 -9.40
CA ALA A 259 6.82 1.33 -9.25
C ALA A 259 7.07 0.70 -7.86
N LEU A 260 8.07 1.19 -7.12
CA LEU A 260 8.44 0.75 -5.77
C LEU A 260 8.87 -0.73 -5.66
N SER A 261 9.16 -1.35 -6.81
CA SER A 261 10.05 -2.51 -7.01
C SER A 261 10.15 -2.87 -8.51
N SER A 262 11.28 -3.44 -8.91
CA SER A 262 11.58 -3.92 -10.27
C SER A 262 10.47 -4.81 -10.82
N GLY A 263 10.08 -5.83 -10.03
CA GLY A 263 9.01 -6.78 -10.37
C GLY A 263 7.61 -6.16 -10.53
N ASN A 264 7.41 -4.89 -10.14
CA ASN A 264 6.16 -4.16 -10.33
C ASN A 264 6.19 -3.21 -11.55
N MET A 265 7.38 -2.83 -12.06
CA MET A 265 7.55 -1.84 -13.14
C MET A 265 6.72 -2.18 -14.40
N GLY A 266 6.72 -3.45 -14.84
CA GLY A 266 5.99 -3.87 -16.04
C GLY A 266 4.46 -3.76 -15.90
N LEU A 267 3.91 -3.83 -14.69
CA LEU A 267 2.47 -3.62 -14.45
C LEU A 267 2.13 -2.12 -14.47
N VAL A 268 2.97 -1.31 -13.82
CA VAL A 268 2.82 0.15 -13.77
C VAL A 268 2.98 0.77 -15.17
N ALA A 269 3.98 0.35 -15.93
CA ALA A 269 4.22 0.84 -17.30
C ALA A 269 3.05 0.50 -18.25
N LYS A 270 2.48 -0.71 -18.18
CA LYS A 270 1.27 -1.07 -18.94
C LYS A 270 0.07 -0.21 -18.55
N SER A 271 -0.22 -0.10 -17.25
CA SER A 271 -1.33 0.71 -16.75
C SER A 271 -1.21 2.18 -17.17
N LEU A 272 0.01 2.73 -17.22
CA LEU A 272 0.27 4.09 -17.71
C LEU A 272 0.15 4.21 -19.24
N ARG A 273 0.50 3.17 -20.02
CA ARG A 273 0.24 3.15 -21.48
C ARG A 273 -1.25 3.05 -21.79
N GLU A 274 -2.02 2.32 -20.99
CA GLU A 274 -3.48 2.26 -21.07
C GLU A 274 -4.12 3.60 -20.67
N GLN A 275 -3.62 4.23 -19.59
CA GLN A 275 -4.14 5.52 -19.10
C GLN A 275 -3.75 6.71 -19.99
N TYR A 276 -2.58 6.68 -20.61
CA TYR A 276 -2.06 7.75 -21.47
C TYR A 276 -1.56 7.20 -22.83
N PRO A 277 -2.45 6.71 -23.72
CA PRO A 277 -2.05 6.04 -24.96
C PRO A 277 -1.13 6.86 -25.87
N ALA A 278 -1.32 8.18 -25.91
CA ALA A 278 -0.55 9.12 -26.73
C ALA A 278 0.66 9.77 -26.01
N ALA A 279 0.96 9.40 -24.75
CA ALA A 279 2.13 9.93 -24.05
C ALA A 279 3.41 9.21 -24.46
N GLU A 280 4.51 9.95 -24.52
CA GLU A 280 5.85 9.42 -24.71
C GLU A 280 6.37 8.87 -23.37
N LEU A 281 6.11 7.59 -23.11
CA LEU A 281 6.57 6.89 -21.91
C LEU A 281 8.08 6.66 -21.97
N VAL A 282 8.75 6.92 -20.85
CA VAL A 282 10.19 6.71 -20.69
C VAL A 282 10.44 5.91 -19.41
N VAL A 283 10.88 4.67 -19.56
CA VAL A 283 11.36 3.85 -18.45
C VAL A 283 12.79 4.27 -18.10
N LEU A 284 12.98 4.61 -16.83
CA LEU A 284 14.28 4.91 -16.25
C LEU A 284 14.85 3.62 -15.67
N GLY A 285 15.95 3.16 -16.25
CA GLY A 285 16.65 1.96 -15.79
C GLY A 285 17.47 2.20 -14.52
N GLU A 286 17.71 1.12 -13.79
CA GLU A 286 18.65 1.02 -12.67
C GLU A 286 19.67 -0.08 -13.01
N LEU A 287 20.96 0.20 -12.85
CA LEU A 287 22.04 -0.73 -13.24
C LEU A 287 22.15 -1.91 -12.27
N GLY A 288 22.49 -3.09 -12.78
CA GLY A 288 22.56 -4.33 -12.03
C GLY A 288 21.25 -5.12 -12.02
N SER A 289 20.68 -5.36 -10.83
CA SER A 289 19.63 -6.37 -10.62
C SER A 289 18.25 -6.02 -11.21
N GLY A 290 18.00 -4.74 -11.51
CA GLY A 290 16.75 -4.26 -12.11
C GLY A 290 16.72 -4.22 -13.64
N GLU A 291 17.85 -4.46 -14.32
CA GLU A 291 17.99 -4.19 -15.77
C GLU A 291 17.02 -5.00 -16.63
N ALA A 292 16.82 -6.28 -16.32
CA ALA A 292 15.94 -7.16 -17.08
C ALA A 292 14.46 -6.76 -16.95
N GLN A 293 14.07 -6.25 -15.79
CA GLN A 293 12.72 -5.81 -15.45
C GLN A 293 12.43 -4.45 -16.07
N ALA A 294 13.38 -3.52 -16.01
CA ALA A 294 13.28 -2.21 -16.68
C ALA A 294 13.19 -2.38 -18.20
N ARG A 295 14.05 -3.21 -18.81
CA ARG A 295 14.00 -3.56 -20.23
C ARG A 295 12.64 -4.15 -20.62
N ARG A 296 12.21 -5.19 -19.90
CA ARG A 296 10.94 -5.84 -20.19
C ARG A 296 9.76 -4.89 -20.02
N ALA A 297 9.76 -4.02 -19.00
CA ALA A 297 8.71 -3.02 -18.80
C ALA A 297 8.63 -2.01 -19.95
N ALA A 298 9.77 -1.63 -20.54
CA ALA A 298 9.82 -0.75 -21.70
C ALA A 298 9.24 -1.42 -22.96
N GLU A 299 9.65 -2.65 -23.24
CA GLU A 299 9.13 -3.48 -24.34
C GLU A 299 7.62 -3.70 -24.21
N ASP A 300 7.17 -4.17 -23.03
CA ASP A 300 5.77 -4.49 -22.71
C ASP A 300 4.82 -3.29 -22.80
N ALA A 301 5.31 -2.07 -22.58
CA ALA A 301 4.52 -0.83 -22.59
C ALA A 301 4.75 0.03 -23.85
N ARG A 302 5.62 -0.42 -24.79
CA ARG A 302 6.10 0.38 -25.93
C ARG A 302 6.61 1.75 -25.48
N ALA A 303 7.57 1.74 -24.56
CA ALA A 303 8.17 2.93 -23.97
C ALA A 303 9.66 3.00 -24.31
N HIS A 304 10.23 4.20 -24.34
CA HIS A 304 11.68 4.36 -24.47
C HIS A 304 12.37 3.90 -23.18
N LEU A 305 13.58 3.35 -23.29
CA LEU A 305 14.38 2.92 -22.15
C LEU A 305 15.65 3.76 -22.09
N VAL A 306 15.90 4.43 -20.95
CA VAL A 306 17.10 5.24 -20.75
C VAL A 306 17.82 4.78 -19.50
N TRP A 307 19.12 4.52 -19.64
CA TRP A 307 20.03 4.16 -18.54
C TRP A 307 20.72 5.41 -17.99
N PRO A 308 21.03 5.47 -16.69
CA PRO A 308 21.90 6.52 -16.16
C PRO A 308 23.33 6.32 -16.70
N ARG A 309 24.11 7.40 -16.76
CA ARG A 309 25.50 7.35 -17.24
C ARG A 309 26.44 7.99 -16.23
N PHE A 310 27.46 7.23 -15.84
CA PHE A 310 28.48 7.63 -14.88
C PHE A 310 29.86 7.69 -15.51
N ALA A 311 30.81 8.37 -14.85
CA ALA A 311 32.23 8.19 -15.15
C ALA A 311 32.71 6.83 -14.60
N PRO A 312 33.71 6.17 -15.22
CA PRO A 312 34.12 4.81 -14.83
C PRO A 312 34.50 4.63 -13.36
N ASN A 313 34.98 5.70 -12.71
CA ASN A 313 35.44 5.70 -11.31
C ASN A 313 34.52 6.52 -10.39
N ALA A 314 33.28 6.85 -10.79
CA ALA A 314 32.35 7.61 -9.97
C ALA A 314 31.86 6.77 -8.78
N HIS A 315 31.91 7.33 -7.57
CA HIS A 315 31.46 6.69 -6.33
C HIS A 315 30.68 7.70 -5.47
N ILE A 316 29.76 7.21 -4.63
CA ILE A 316 29.04 8.01 -3.63
C ILE A 316 29.14 7.27 -2.29
N HIS A 317 29.90 7.81 -1.33
CA HIS A 317 30.21 7.14 -0.06
C HIS A 317 30.69 5.68 -0.28
N ASP A 318 31.72 5.54 -1.11
CA ASP A 318 32.35 4.27 -1.53
C ASP A 318 31.45 3.26 -2.27
N MET A 319 30.16 3.57 -2.47
CA MET A 319 29.24 2.78 -3.29
C MET A 319 29.30 3.19 -4.77
N MET A 320 29.17 2.20 -5.66
CA MET A 320 28.97 2.43 -7.09
C MET A 320 27.56 3.01 -7.33
N PRO A 321 27.41 4.15 -8.04
CA PRO A 321 26.12 4.74 -8.34
C PRO A 321 25.40 3.91 -9.42
N ASN A 322 24.09 3.70 -9.28
CA ASN A 322 23.33 2.83 -10.20
C ASN A 322 22.03 3.45 -10.78
N ASP A 323 21.55 4.58 -10.25
CA ASP A 323 20.27 5.18 -10.62
C ASP A 323 20.36 6.68 -11.01
N PHE A 324 19.25 7.23 -11.53
CA PHE A 324 19.19 8.66 -11.87
C PHE A 324 19.22 9.59 -10.65
N SER A 325 18.90 9.12 -9.44
CA SER A 325 19.06 9.92 -8.23
C SER A 325 20.53 10.11 -7.87
N ASP A 326 21.36 9.07 -8.02
CA ASP A 326 22.82 9.16 -7.89
C ASP A 326 23.44 10.01 -9.00
N MET A 327 22.91 9.91 -10.23
CA MET A 327 23.35 10.77 -11.34
C MET A 327 23.07 12.26 -11.04
N VAL A 328 21.97 12.58 -10.36
CA VAL A 328 21.69 13.96 -9.88
C VAL A 328 22.63 14.38 -8.76
N VAL A 329 23.01 13.51 -7.82
CA VAL A 329 24.01 13.81 -6.78
C VAL A 329 25.38 14.12 -7.40
N LEU A 330 25.79 13.37 -8.43
CA LEU A 330 27.10 13.50 -9.08
C LEU A 330 27.19 14.61 -10.14
N SER A 331 26.11 14.87 -10.89
CA SER A 331 26.12 15.77 -12.07
C SER A 331 25.15 16.94 -11.98
N GLY A 332 24.29 16.98 -10.96
CA GLY A 332 23.27 18.02 -10.78
C GLY A 332 22.06 17.88 -11.72
N TYR A 333 20.95 18.52 -11.32
CA TYR A 333 19.67 18.47 -12.02
C TYR A 333 19.74 18.92 -13.49
N GLN A 334 20.52 19.95 -13.80
CA GLN A 334 20.60 20.48 -15.17
C GLN A 334 21.17 19.45 -16.14
N ALA A 335 22.33 18.86 -15.84
CA ALA A 335 22.99 17.89 -16.72
C ALA A 335 22.15 16.62 -16.91
N VAL A 336 21.52 16.11 -15.84
CA VAL A 336 20.59 14.96 -15.94
C VAL A 336 19.36 15.30 -16.79
N GLY A 337 18.81 16.50 -16.63
CA GLY A 337 17.67 16.95 -17.42
C GLY A 337 18.01 17.14 -18.90
N GLU A 338 19.18 17.70 -19.22
CA GLU A 338 19.69 17.82 -20.58
C GLU A 338 19.95 16.45 -21.21
N TYR A 339 20.57 15.52 -20.46
CA TYR A 339 20.80 14.15 -20.88
C TYR A 339 19.49 13.41 -21.22
N LEU A 340 18.50 13.43 -20.31
CA LEU A 340 17.18 12.83 -20.54
C LEU A 340 16.46 13.47 -21.74
N ARG A 341 16.51 14.80 -21.87
CA ARG A 341 15.96 15.54 -23.03
C ARG A 341 16.67 15.18 -24.34
N ALA A 342 17.97 14.88 -24.33
CA ALA A 342 18.73 14.47 -25.50
C ALA A 342 18.42 13.02 -25.91
N MET A 343 18.44 12.08 -24.95
CA MET A 343 18.19 10.66 -25.20
C MET A 343 16.80 10.42 -25.80
N VAL A 344 15.76 11.04 -25.25
CA VAL A 344 14.39 10.94 -25.79
C VAL A 344 14.31 11.49 -27.21
N ARG A 345 14.92 12.66 -27.49
CA ARG A 345 14.99 13.24 -28.84
C ARG A 345 15.75 12.39 -29.86
N SER A 346 16.73 11.59 -29.44
CA SER A 346 17.50 10.73 -30.35
C SER A 346 16.70 9.50 -30.81
N VAL A 347 15.88 8.90 -29.95
CA VAL A 347 15.07 7.73 -30.32
C VAL A 347 13.98 8.11 -31.31
N VAL A 348 13.27 9.21 -31.09
CA VAL A 348 12.28 9.76 -32.03
C VAL A 348 12.87 10.02 -33.43
N ARG A 349 14.16 10.39 -33.52
CA ARG A 349 14.84 10.57 -34.81
C ARG A 349 15.15 9.24 -35.50
N ALA A 350 15.54 8.20 -34.76
CA ALA A 350 15.79 6.87 -35.34
C ALA A 350 14.49 6.25 -35.87
N GLU A 351 13.40 6.33 -35.09
CA GLU A 351 12.07 5.86 -35.49
C GLU A 351 11.54 6.66 -36.70
N GLY A 352 11.69 8.00 -36.68
CA GLY A 352 11.25 8.89 -37.76
C GLY A 352 12.15 8.95 -39.01
N GLN A 353 13.28 8.22 -39.05
CA GLN A 353 14.16 8.10 -40.23
C GLN A 353 14.21 6.67 -40.80
N SER A 354 13.32 5.79 -40.35
CA SER A 354 13.24 4.39 -40.81
C SER A 354 12.41 4.19 -42.09
N GLU A 355 11.99 5.26 -42.77
CA GLU A 355 11.42 5.22 -44.12
C GLU A 355 12.27 6.03 -45.12
N ILE A 356 12.49 5.44 -46.30
CA ILE A 356 13.18 6.00 -47.47
C ILE A 356 14.68 6.34 -47.26
N PHE A 357 15.52 5.31 -47.39
CA PHE A 357 16.68 5.40 -48.31
C PHE A 357 16.86 4.06 -49.04
N THR A 358 16.87 4.12 -50.37
CA THR A 358 17.22 3.01 -51.27
C THR A 358 18.33 3.50 -52.21
N GLU A 359 18.98 2.56 -52.91
CA GLU A 359 20.20 2.74 -53.72
C GLU A 359 21.51 2.96 -52.93
N SER A 360 22.67 2.46 -53.36
CA SER A 360 22.94 1.36 -54.30
C SER A 360 24.34 0.77 -54.07
N GLY A 361 24.51 -0.51 -54.43
CA GLY A 361 25.58 -1.43 -54.00
C GLY A 361 27.06 -1.03 -54.12
N VAL A 362 27.85 -1.63 -53.23
CA VAL A 362 29.18 -2.19 -53.52
C VAL A 362 29.21 -3.63 -52.97
N THR A 363 29.92 -4.54 -53.64
CA THR A 363 30.00 -5.98 -53.34
C THR A 363 31.39 -6.40 -52.82
N VAL A 364 31.51 -7.69 -52.48
CA VAL A 364 32.73 -8.42 -52.03
C VAL A 364 33.00 -8.29 -50.51
N GLY A 365 33.24 -9.38 -49.77
CA GLY A 365 33.39 -10.78 -50.20
C GLY A 365 33.12 -11.82 -49.12
N ASP A 366 33.00 -13.07 -49.55
CA ASP A 366 32.60 -14.25 -48.77
C ASP A 366 33.81 -15.13 -48.45
N VAL A 367 33.99 -15.48 -47.17
CA VAL A 367 34.81 -16.62 -46.72
C VAL A 367 34.21 -17.25 -45.46
N ASN A 368 33.25 -18.15 -45.68
CA ASN A 368 33.18 -19.53 -45.14
C ASN A 368 33.11 -19.82 -43.62
N GLU A 369 32.49 -20.96 -43.31
CA GLU A 369 32.29 -21.50 -41.97
C GLU A 369 33.54 -22.18 -41.38
N HIS A 370 33.57 -22.31 -40.05
CA HIS A 370 34.04 -23.54 -39.39
C HIS A 370 33.34 -23.73 -38.05
N ALA A 371 32.83 -24.94 -37.81
CA ALA A 371 32.16 -25.33 -36.56
C ALA A 371 32.90 -26.46 -35.86
N GLU A 372 33.13 -26.30 -34.56
CA GLU A 372 33.40 -27.30 -33.50
C GLU A 372 33.63 -26.50 -32.20
N GLY A 373 33.43 -26.99 -30.97
CA GLY A 373 33.04 -28.33 -30.51
C GLY A 373 33.52 -28.50 -29.07
N GLY A 374 32.74 -28.04 -28.07
CA GLY A 374 33.31 -27.70 -26.75
C GLY A 374 32.43 -27.94 -25.51
N THR A 375 32.10 -29.21 -25.25
CA THR A 375 31.91 -29.83 -23.91
C THR A 375 31.07 -29.09 -22.84
N MET A 376 29.88 -29.63 -22.53
CA MET A 376 29.17 -29.32 -21.28
C MET A 376 29.88 -29.88 -20.04
N SER A 377 29.86 -29.13 -18.93
CA SER A 377 30.26 -29.61 -17.59
C SER A 377 29.09 -29.49 -16.60
N ASN A 378 28.27 -30.55 -16.51
CA ASN A 378 27.24 -30.67 -15.49
C ASN A 378 27.83 -31.20 -14.18
N VAL A 379 27.93 -30.37 -13.14
CA VAL A 379 28.25 -30.84 -11.78
C VAL A 379 26.97 -31.37 -11.12
N LYS A 380 26.86 -32.70 -11.04
CA LYS A 380 25.77 -33.41 -10.36
C LYS A 380 26.38 -34.39 -9.35
N GLU A 381 26.61 -33.91 -8.14
CA GLU A 381 27.07 -34.76 -7.04
C GLU A 381 25.89 -35.46 -6.34
N LYS A 382 26.22 -36.49 -5.54
CA LYS A 382 25.42 -37.71 -5.43
C LYS A 382 24.94 -37.96 -4.01
N LEU A 383 23.69 -38.42 -3.87
CA LEU A 383 23.22 -39.04 -2.62
C LEU A 383 23.90 -40.39 -2.41
N LEU A 384 24.36 -40.63 -1.18
CA LEU A 384 24.40 -41.93 -0.53
C LEU A 384 24.00 -41.74 0.95
N ALA A 385 23.55 -42.80 1.60
CA ALA A 385 22.94 -42.77 2.93
C ALA A 385 23.47 -43.91 3.82
N GLU A 386 23.16 -43.81 5.12
CA GLU A 386 23.35 -44.83 6.17
C GLU A 386 24.84 -45.10 6.55
N ASP A 387 25.19 -45.52 7.77
CA ASP A 387 24.34 -46.21 8.77
C ASP A 387 24.65 -45.93 10.27
N ASP A 388 23.61 -46.19 11.07
CA ASP A 388 23.42 -46.51 12.51
C ASP A 388 24.15 -45.82 13.71
N GLY A 389 23.37 -45.72 14.81
CA GLY A 389 23.84 -45.88 16.19
C GLY A 389 23.71 -44.65 17.13
N ALA A 390 22.99 -44.70 18.27
CA ALA A 390 21.99 -45.66 18.76
C ALA A 390 21.17 -45.07 19.94
N SER A 391 19.90 -45.51 20.10
CA SER A 391 19.12 -45.52 21.37
C SER A 391 18.68 -44.17 22.01
N ARG A 392 17.54 -44.07 22.74
CA ARG A 392 16.43 -45.03 23.01
C ARG A 392 15.15 -44.27 23.41
N ARG A 393 13.98 -44.81 23.01
CA ARG A 393 12.65 -44.40 23.54
C ARG A 393 12.48 -44.80 25.01
N ARG A 394 11.70 -44.03 25.78
CA ARG A 394 10.73 -44.57 26.77
C ARG A 394 9.60 -43.59 27.07
N SER A 395 8.58 -44.03 27.80
CA SER A 395 7.22 -43.50 27.69
C SER A 395 6.41 -43.48 29.00
N SER A 396 5.41 -42.60 29.02
CA SER A 396 4.07 -42.74 29.63
C SER A 396 3.78 -42.39 31.11
N LYS A 397 2.62 -41.72 31.25
CA LYS A 397 1.54 -41.86 32.26
C LYS A 397 1.72 -41.43 33.73
N ARG A 398 0.68 -40.71 34.20
CA ARG A 398 0.30 -40.35 35.59
C ARG A 398 1.29 -39.40 36.31
N GLY A 399 0.88 -38.64 37.33
CA GLY A 399 -0.44 -38.48 37.95
C GLY A 399 -0.48 -37.24 38.87
N ALA A 400 -1.63 -36.96 39.48
CA ALA A 400 -1.83 -35.78 40.35
C ALA A 400 -1.15 -35.91 41.73
N PRO A 401 -1.05 -34.78 42.46
CA PRO A 401 -1.55 -34.80 43.84
C PRO A 401 -2.48 -33.62 44.19
N LYS A 402 -3.39 -33.83 45.15
CA LYS A 402 -3.93 -32.78 46.05
C LYS A 402 -2.87 -32.54 47.16
N GLN A 403 -2.90 -31.56 48.06
CA GLN A 403 -4.02 -31.03 48.85
C GLN A 403 -3.49 -29.91 49.78
N ALA A 404 -4.26 -28.85 50.06
CA ALA A 404 -4.20 -28.06 51.31
C ALA A 404 -5.26 -26.94 51.34
N THR A 405 -5.91 -26.73 52.48
CA THR A 405 -6.78 -25.58 52.84
C THR A 405 -6.55 -25.22 54.31
N PRO A 406 -6.85 -23.97 54.70
CA PRO A 406 -7.77 -23.72 55.83
C PRO A 406 -8.99 -22.90 55.34
N ASP A 407 -10.24 -23.24 55.66
CA ASP A 407 -10.97 -23.04 56.93
C ASP A 407 -11.28 -21.55 57.21
N MET A 408 -12.52 -21.06 56.97
CA MET A 408 -13.77 -21.12 57.80
C MET A 408 -13.97 -19.81 58.60
N PRO A 409 -15.16 -19.42 59.16
CA PRO A 409 -16.49 -20.09 59.23
C PRO A 409 -17.60 -19.39 58.38
N ALA A 410 -18.76 -20.00 58.04
CA ALA A 410 -19.99 -20.24 58.82
C ALA A 410 -20.67 -18.96 59.39
N THR A 411 -22.01 -18.77 59.47
CA THR A 411 -23.24 -19.56 59.16
C THR A 411 -24.47 -18.60 59.25
N ASP A 412 -25.73 -18.84 58.84
CA ASP A 412 -26.48 -19.91 58.13
C ASP A 412 -27.80 -19.30 57.54
N ARG A 413 -28.70 -20.11 56.95
CA ARG A 413 -30.22 -20.07 56.93
C ARG A 413 -31.01 -18.73 56.87
N ALA A 414 -32.18 -18.63 56.19
CA ALA A 414 -32.91 -19.58 55.33
C ALA A 414 -34.06 -18.91 54.54
N SER A 415 -34.52 -19.61 53.49
CA SER A 415 -35.89 -19.79 52.95
C SER A 415 -36.99 -18.70 53.11
N GLY A 416 -37.66 -18.38 52.00
CA GLY A 416 -39.06 -17.92 52.01
C GLY A 416 -39.49 -17.10 50.78
N SER A 417 -40.31 -17.65 49.88
CA SER A 417 -40.86 -16.92 48.72
C SER A 417 -42.38 -17.01 48.63
N ALA A 418 -43.08 -15.89 48.82
CA ALA A 418 -44.50 -15.71 48.53
C ALA A 418 -44.86 -14.23 48.30
N SER A 419 -45.93 -14.00 47.53
CA SER A 419 -46.64 -12.71 47.32
C SER A 419 -48.10 -12.89 47.83
N PRO A 420 -49.07 -11.94 47.73
CA PRO A 420 -49.07 -10.62 47.08
C PRO A 420 -49.81 -9.46 47.83
N SER A 421 -49.85 -8.27 47.18
CA SER A 421 -50.87 -7.18 47.16
C SER A 421 -51.96 -6.98 48.26
N VAL A 422 -52.26 -5.71 48.60
CA VAL A 422 -53.61 -5.05 48.44
C VAL A 422 -53.66 -3.56 48.92
N ASP A 423 -54.33 -2.71 48.11
CA ASP A 423 -55.01 -1.39 48.32
C ASP A 423 -54.42 -0.11 48.96
N ALA A 424 -55.08 1.00 48.61
CA ALA A 424 -54.92 2.41 49.03
C ALA A 424 -56.27 2.90 49.66
N PRO A 425 -57.01 3.97 49.26
CA PRO A 425 -56.76 5.25 48.55
C PRO A 425 -56.76 6.42 49.59
N PRO A 426 -57.12 7.71 49.30
CA PRO A 426 -57.27 8.50 48.07
C PRO A 426 -56.18 9.63 48.02
N ASP A 427 -56.28 10.87 47.50
CA ASP A 427 -57.31 11.75 46.87
C ASP A 427 -56.55 12.87 46.09
N THR A 428 -57.08 13.79 45.26
CA THR A 428 -58.45 14.20 44.83
C THR A 428 -58.44 14.50 43.30
N LEU A 429 -59.23 15.48 42.81
CA LEU A 429 -59.48 15.81 41.39
C LEU A 429 -59.80 17.33 41.25
N PRO A 430 -59.95 17.91 40.03
CA PRO A 430 -59.13 17.81 38.80
C PRO A 430 -58.84 19.22 38.19
N VAL A 431 -58.25 19.31 36.97
CA VAL A 431 -58.68 20.16 35.81
C VAL A 431 -57.56 20.32 34.74
N ALA A 432 -57.97 20.31 33.47
CA ALA A 432 -57.30 20.78 32.24
C ALA A 432 -55.88 20.27 31.86
N ALA A 433 -55.78 19.72 30.64
CA ALA A 433 -54.52 19.61 29.91
C ALA A 433 -54.25 20.90 29.10
N PRO A 434 -52.96 21.21 28.84
CA PRO A 434 -52.59 21.50 27.46
C PRO A 434 -51.29 20.82 27.00
N SER A 435 -51.21 20.64 25.68
CA SER A 435 -50.04 20.47 24.78
C SER A 435 -48.66 20.09 25.33
N ALA A 436 -48.01 19.16 24.63
CA ALA A 436 -46.61 18.81 24.81
C ALA A 436 -45.65 20.02 24.82
N ALA A 437 -44.66 19.97 25.72
CA ALA A 437 -43.51 20.87 25.76
C ALA A 437 -42.25 20.12 25.32
N ASP A 438 -41.49 20.70 24.40
CA ASP A 438 -40.15 20.22 24.01
C ASP A 438 -39.20 20.27 25.23
N PRO A 439 -38.30 19.29 25.41
CA PRO A 439 -37.20 19.43 26.37
C PRO A 439 -36.29 20.60 25.95
N PRO A 440 -35.68 21.33 26.92
CA PRO A 440 -35.02 22.59 26.65
C PRO A 440 -33.82 22.43 25.70
N ARG A 441 -33.91 23.08 24.53
CA ARG A 441 -32.80 23.15 23.57
C ARG A 441 -31.70 24.04 24.16
N PHE A 442 -30.52 23.47 24.40
CA PHE A 442 -29.33 24.24 24.79
C PHE A 442 -29.01 25.28 23.72
N ALA A 443 -29.23 26.56 24.02
CA ALA A 443 -28.89 27.66 23.12
C ALA A 443 -27.36 27.77 22.99
N SER A 444 -26.88 27.96 21.76
CA SER A 444 -25.46 28.21 21.49
C SER A 444 -25.04 29.53 22.14
N THR A 445 -23.99 29.50 22.97
CA THR A 445 -23.44 30.68 23.66
C THR A 445 -22.53 31.53 22.76
N ARG A 446 -22.75 31.52 21.44
CA ARG A 446 -22.04 32.32 20.45
C ARG A 446 -22.99 33.22 19.69
N ALA A 447 -22.51 34.43 19.37
CA ALA A 447 -23.17 35.33 18.44
C ALA A 447 -23.37 34.66 17.06
N PRO A 448 -24.42 35.03 16.30
CA PRO A 448 -24.66 34.46 14.98
C PRO A 448 -23.55 34.84 14.00
N ILE A 449 -23.29 33.95 13.03
CA ILE A 449 -22.33 34.19 11.96
C ILE A 449 -22.88 35.31 11.06
N GLY A 450 -22.13 36.40 10.93
CA GLY A 450 -22.48 37.57 10.13
C GLY A 450 -21.90 37.52 8.72
N GLU A 451 -21.66 38.71 8.15
CA GLU A 451 -21.17 38.86 6.77
C GLU A 451 -19.65 38.65 6.62
N PRO A 452 -19.13 38.46 5.39
CA PRO A 452 -17.70 38.38 5.14
C PRO A 452 -17.00 39.67 5.56
N LEU A 453 -15.91 39.56 6.30
CA LEU A 453 -15.17 40.71 6.82
C LEU A 453 -14.46 41.53 5.73
N PHE A 454 -14.26 40.93 4.55
CA PHE A 454 -13.81 41.56 3.31
C PHE A 454 -14.12 40.63 2.12
N GLY A 455 -14.08 41.16 0.90
CA GLY A 455 -14.34 40.41 -0.33
C GLY A 455 -13.11 39.64 -0.82
N VAL A 456 -13.34 38.59 -1.61
CA VAL A 456 -12.25 37.86 -2.33
C VAL A 456 -11.55 38.77 -3.35
N GLY A 457 -12.22 39.84 -3.81
CA GLY A 457 -11.61 40.91 -4.62
C GLY A 457 -10.43 41.58 -3.90
N ASP A 458 -10.55 41.85 -2.60
CA ASP A 458 -9.63 42.68 -1.80
C ASP A 458 -8.31 41.97 -1.43
N ILE A 459 -8.12 40.73 -1.87
CA ILE A 459 -6.90 39.95 -1.69
C ILE A 459 -5.99 40.21 -2.90
N PRO A 460 -4.71 40.63 -2.73
CA PRO A 460 -3.80 40.85 -3.84
C PRO A 460 -3.61 39.63 -4.74
N ASN A 461 -3.46 39.83 -6.05
CA ASN A 461 -3.36 38.75 -7.03
C ASN A 461 -2.13 37.85 -6.80
N GLU A 462 -1.03 38.40 -6.29
CA GLU A 462 0.17 37.65 -5.88
C GLU A 462 -0.14 36.66 -4.75
N VAL A 463 -0.94 37.08 -3.75
CA VAL A 463 -1.35 36.24 -2.62
C VAL A 463 -2.32 35.12 -3.07
N LYS A 464 -3.16 35.40 -4.07
CA LYS A 464 -3.98 34.38 -4.75
C LYS A 464 -3.11 33.37 -5.52
N ALA A 465 -2.14 33.84 -6.31
CA ALA A 465 -1.22 32.99 -7.06
C ALA A 465 -0.35 32.11 -6.14
N LEU A 466 0.12 32.64 -5.01
CA LEU A 466 0.81 31.89 -3.96
C LEU A 466 -0.06 30.77 -3.38
N ALA A 467 -1.35 31.05 -3.13
CA ALA A 467 -2.30 30.03 -2.66
C ALA A 467 -2.53 28.93 -3.72
N GLU A 468 -2.69 29.31 -5.00
CA GLU A 468 -2.86 28.35 -6.10
C GLU A 468 -1.61 27.52 -6.37
N HIS A 469 -0.41 28.09 -6.22
CA HIS A 469 0.86 27.36 -6.29
C HIS A 469 1.04 26.40 -5.10
N ARG A 470 0.64 26.79 -3.87
CA ARG A 470 0.77 25.96 -2.67
C ARG A 470 -0.30 24.86 -2.55
N PHE A 471 -1.52 25.11 -2.99
CA PHE A 471 -2.68 24.24 -2.75
C PHE A 471 -3.38 23.74 -4.04
N GLY A 472 -2.89 24.12 -5.22
CA GLY A 472 -3.29 23.61 -6.54
C GLY A 472 -4.45 24.39 -7.20
N SER A 473 -4.22 24.89 -8.42
CA SER A 473 -5.26 25.49 -9.27
C SER A 473 -6.07 24.45 -10.07
N PRO A 474 -7.40 24.59 -10.24
CA PRO A 474 -8.28 25.63 -9.67
C PRO A 474 -8.48 25.45 -8.16
N LEU A 475 -8.64 26.58 -7.46
CA LEU A 475 -8.77 26.67 -6.01
C LEU A 475 -10.01 27.48 -5.63
N ARG A 476 -10.81 27.00 -4.67
CA ARG A 476 -11.94 27.76 -4.12
C ARG A 476 -11.40 28.75 -3.09
N LEU A 477 -11.58 30.04 -3.36
CA LEU A 477 -11.11 31.13 -2.51
C LEU A 477 -12.27 31.64 -1.64
N GLY A 478 -12.02 31.83 -0.34
CA GLY A 478 -12.99 32.40 0.60
C GLY A 478 -12.36 33.36 1.60
N THR A 479 -13.20 34.15 2.26
CA THR A 479 -12.83 35.09 3.33
C THR A 479 -13.57 34.75 4.63
N PRO A 480 -13.01 35.11 5.79
CA PRO A 480 -13.67 34.90 7.08
C PRO A 480 -14.95 35.73 7.20
N ARG A 481 -15.91 35.21 7.95
CA ARG A 481 -17.15 35.93 8.34
C ARG A 481 -17.04 36.44 9.78
N GLU A 482 -17.79 37.48 10.09
CA GLU A 482 -18.02 37.94 11.47
C GLU A 482 -18.55 36.78 12.33
N ASN A 483 -17.99 36.59 13.52
CA ASN A 483 -18.27 35.44 14.42
C ASN A 483 -18.04 34.05 13.76
N GLY A 484 -17.34 34.01 12.62
CA GLY A 484 -17.14 32.82 11.80
C GLY A 484 -16.12 31.82 12.31
N GLY A 485 -16.21 30.60 11.78
CA GLY A 485 -15.36 29.47 12.14
C GLY A 485 -15.93 28.61 13.28
N PRO A 486 -15.11 27.77 13.95
CA PRO A 486 -13.67 27.67 13.80
C PRO A 486 -13.25 27.12 12.42
N TYR A 487 -12.47 27.90 11.69
CA TYR A 487 -11.72 27.44 10.52
C TYR A 487 -10.56 26.58 11.02
N ARG A 488 -10.26 25.47 10.34
CA ARG A 488 -9.30 24.44 10.77
C ARG A 488 -8.57 23.87 9.56
N GLY A 489 -7.28 23.61 9.71
CA GLY A 489 -6.46 23.02 8.65
C GLY A 489 -5.01 23.50 8.64
N GLU A 490 -4.28 23.04 7.63
CA GLU A 490 -2.91 23.49 7.34
C GLU A 490 -2.91 24.96 6.92
N VAL A 491 -1.91 25.73 7.37
CA VAL A 491 -1.71 27.12 6.95
C VAL A 491 -0.44 27.34 6.15
N PHE A 492 -0.53 28.29 5.22
CA PHE A 492 0.61 28.94 4.58
C PHE A 492 0.65 30.40 5.05
N ASN A 493 1.81 30.84 5.51
CA ASN A 493 2.01 32.14 6.14
C ASN A 493 2.68 33.11 5.17
N THR A 494 2.15 34.33 5.10
CA THR A 494 2.73 35.45 4.35
C THR A 494 2.86 36.66 5.27
N GLU A 495 3.41 37.76 4.78
CA GLU A 495 3.60 38.98 5.58
C GLU A 495 2.27 39.53 6.12
N HIS A 496 1.22 39.59 5.29
CA HIS A 496 -0.06 40.22 5.64
C HIS A 496 -1.24 39.25 5.76
N TYR A 497 -1.13 38.03 5.21
CA TYR A 497 -2.19 37.03 5.19
C TYR A 497 -1.73 35.66 5.73
N LEU A 498 -2.60 35.02 6.51
CA LEU A 498 -2.52 33.60 6.81
C LEU A 498 -3.53 32.88 5.90
N ILE A 499 -3.06 31.97 5.05
CA ILE A 499 -3.86 31.26 4.06
C ILE A 499 -4.12 29.85 4.58
N GLN A 500 -5.33 29.57 5.04
CA GLN A 500 -5.68 28.27 5.64
C GLN A 500 -6.43 27.38 4.64
N GLN A 501 -5.94 26.16 4.41
CA GLN A 501 -6.69 25.13 3.67
C GLN A 501 -7.76 24.51 4.57
N VAL A 502 -9.03 24.92 4.36
CA VAL A 502 -10.17 24.47 5.18
C VAL A 502 -10.87 23.22 4.62
N ALA A 503 -10.66 22.91 3.34
CA ALA A 503 -11.10 21.69 2.69
C ALA A 503 -10.24 21.39 1.44
N THR A 504 -10.41 20.20 0.86
CA THR A 504 -9.77 19.81 -0.41
C THR A 504 -10.02 20.86 -1.49
N ARG A 505 -8.94 21.50 -1.97
CA ARG A 505 -8.96 22.60 -2.95
C ARG A 505 -9.80 23.83 -2.51
N SER A 506 -9.91 24.10 -1.21
CA SER A 506 -10.59 25.29 -0.67
C SER A 506 -9.75 25.96 0.42
N VAL A 507 -9.51 27.26 0.26
CA VAL A 507 -8.75 28.08 1.22
C VAL A 507 -9.57 29.26 1.75
N VAL A 508 -9.28 29.65 2.99
CA VAL A 508 -9.72 30.93 3.57
C VAL A 508 -8.50 31.81 3.80
N PHE A 509 -8.58 33.06 3.35
CA PHE A 509 -7.53 34.06 3.55
C PHE A 509 -7.89 34.88 4.78
N HIS A 510 -7.02 34.89 5.79
CA HIS A 510 -7.20 35.65 7.02
C HIS A 510 -6.17 36.78 7.06
N ARG A 511 -6.59 38.04 7.21
CA ARG A 511 -5.64 39.15 7.40
C ARG A 511 -5.01 39.08 8.80
N LYS A 512 -3.72 39.40 8.88
CA LYS A 512 -2.91 39.31 10.11
C LYS A 512 -3.02 40.54 11.02
N ASP A 513 -3.47 41.69 10.50
CA ASP A 513 -3.70 42.93 11.26
C ASP A 513 -4.78 42.80 12.36
N ARG A 514 -5.68 41.82 12.22
CA ARG A 514 -6.76 41.50 13.17
C ARG A 514 -6.52 40.21 13.96
N MET A 515 -5.29 39.70 14.04
CA MET A 515 -4.97 38.43 14.71
C MET A 515 -4.45 38.57 16.13
N THR A 516 -5.02 37.79 17.04
CA THR A 516 -4.46 37.46 18.35
C THR A 516 -4.05 35.99 18.38
N PHE A 517 -2.75 35.71 18.45
CA PHE A 517 -2.23 34.37 18.72
C PHE A 517 -2.32 34.05 20.21
N VAL A 518 -2.92 32.92 20.58
CA VAL A 518 -3.23 32.60 21.99
C VAL A 518 -2.05 32.08 22.82
N SER A 519 -0.83 32.13 22.28
CA SER A 519 0.39 31.72 22.98
C SER A 519 1.62 32.34 22.33
N ASP A 520 2.64 32.66 23.15
CA ASP A 520 3.89 33.26 22.70
C ASP A 520 4.63 32.38 21.69
N ARG A 521 4.51 31.05 21.81
CA ARG A 521 5.05 30.11 20.82
C ARG A 521 4.44 30.32 19.42
N LEU A 522 3.12 30.50 19.31
CA LEU A 522 2.48 30.74 18.02
C LEU A 522 2.84 32.12 17.46
N LYS A 523 2.91 33.14 18.33
CA LYS A 523 3.36 34.49 17.97
C LYS A 523 4.79 34.45 17.41
N TRP A 524 5.71 33.81 18.12
CA TRP A 524 7.10 33.62 17.68
C TRP A 524 7.20 32.81 16.38
N MET A 525 6.37 31.76 16.21
CA MET A 525 6.32 31.01 14.95
C MET A 525 5.77 31.85 13.78
N ASP A 526 4.92 32.85 14.03
CA ASP A 526 4.49 33.81 13.00
C ASP A 526 5.63 34.77 12.62
N GLU A 527 6.21 35.43 13.64
CA GLU A 527 7.32 36.39 13.52
C GLU A 527 8.55 35.80 12.81
N ASN A 528 8.78 34.49 12.94
CA ASN A 528 9.91 33.77 12.34
C ASN A 528 9.51 32.94 11.10
N ALA A 529 8.32 33.19 10.51
CA ALA A 529 7.78 32.50 9.33
C ALA A 529 7.66 30.95 9.44
N ARG A 530 7.69 30.40 10.66
CA ARG A 530 7.65 28.95 10.96
C ARG A 530 6.23 28.37 11.07
N LEU A 531 5.18 29.17 10.86
CA LEU A 531 3.80 28.66 10.73
C LEU A 531 3.55 27.88 9.43
N ASN A 532 4.41 27.98 8.41
CA ASN A 532 4.24 27.27 7.14
C ASN A 532 4.12 25.74 7.33
N GLY A 533 3.01 25.16 6.86
CA GLY A 533 2.71 23.74 7.03
C GLY A 533 2.21 23.34 8.42
N SER A 534 2.03 24.30 9.34
CA SER A 534 1.46 24.04 10.67
C SER A 534 -0.06 23.89 10.61
N GLU A 535 -0.61 23.16 11.58
CA GLU A 535 -2.05 23.00 11.74
C GLU A 535 -2.60 23.97 12.80
N LEU A 536 -3.58 24.79 12.42
CA LEU A 536 -4.15 25.81 13.30
C LEU A 536 -5.67 25.79 13.29
N GLN A 537 -6.25 26.44 14.30
CA GLN A 537 -7.67 26.76 14.37
C GLN A 537 -7.85 28.27 14.49
N VAL A 538 -8.55 28.90 13.56
CA VAL A 538 -8.88 30.33 13.59
C VAL A 538 -10.38 30.48 13.88
N GLY A 539 -10.74 31.20 14.93
CA GLY A 539 -12.13 31.56 15.25
C GLY A 539 -12.30 33.06 15.38
N TYR A 540 -13.45 33.59 14.95
CA TYR A 540 -13.76 35.01 15.00
C TYR A 540 -14.72 35.37 16.12
N ASP A 541 -14.59 36.60 16.60
CA ASP A 541 -15.36 37.21 17.69
C ASP A 541 -15.53 38.69 17.29
N GLY A 542 -16.68 39.03 16.71
CA GLY A 542 -16.79 40.18 15.81
C GLY A 542 -15.86 40.02 14.59
N ASP A 543 -15.03 41.03 14.32
CA ASP A 543 -13.97 41.01 13.29
C ASP A 543 -12.63 40.44 13.78
N GLN A 544 -12.47 40.21 15.10
CA GLN A 544 -11.20 39.83 15.71
C GLN A 544 -10.94 38.33 15.57
N ALA A 545 -9.78 37.96 15.01
CA ALA A 545 -9.36 36.59 14.82
C ALA A 545 -8.55 36.09 16.03
N LYS A 546 -8.97 34.98 16.65
CA LYS A 546 -8.23 34.28 17.71
C LYS A 546 -7.65 32.99 17.13
N VAL A 547 -6.32 32.86 17.15
CA VAL A 547 -5.56 31.79 16.51
C VAL A 547 -5.02 30.80 17.55
N TYR A 548 -5.53 29.58 17.49
CA TYR A 548 -5.23 28.47 18.41
C TYR A 548 -4.38 27.39 17.72
N PRO A 549 -3.54 26.65 18.46
CA PRO A 549 -2.91 25.45 17.93
C PRO A 549 -3.98 24.38 17.71
N TRP A 550 -3.88 23.63 16.62
CA TRP A 550 -4.80 22.54 16.30
C TRP A 550 -4.01 21.30 15.91
N ASP A 551 -4.64 20.13 16.06
CA ASP A 551 -4.04 18.83 15.76
C ASP A 551 -5.14 18.01 15.09
N ARG A 552 -5.03 17.80 13.77
CA ARG A 552 -6.04 17.08 12.97
C ARG A 552 -6.23 15.66 13.47
N ALA A 553 -5.14 15.01 13.89
CA ALA A 553 -5.16 13.65 14.41
C ALA A 553 -5.96 13.56 15.72
N ARG A 554 -5.77 14.53 16.64
CA ARG A 554 -6.58 14.68 17.85
C ARG A 554 -8.06 14.91 17.52
N ASP A 555 -8.35 15.86 16.64
CA ASP A 555 -9.70 16.28 16.29
C ASP A 555 -10.47 15.14 15.58
N LEU A 556 -9.80 14.36 14.72
CA LEU A 556 -10.34 13.13 14.13
C LEU A 556 -10.63 12.06 15.20
N LEU A 557 -9.71 11.84 16.15
CA LEU A 557 -9.92 10.90 17.28
C LEU A 557 -11.14 11.32 18.12
N GLU A 558 -11.25 12.61 18.47
CA GLU A 558 -12.38 13.19 19.19
C GLU A 558 -13.71 13.03 18.43
N ARG A 559 -13.72 13.23 17.10
CA ARG A 559 -14.92 12.99 16.26
C ARG A 559 -15.29 11.52 16.16
N MET A 560 -14.32 10.61 15.97
CA MET A 560 -14.60 9.17 15.87
C MET A 560 -15.17 8.63 17.18
N VAL A 561 -14.58 8.98 18.33
CA VAL A 561 -15.08 8.60 19.65
C VAL A 561 -16.46 9.24 19.91
N GLY A 562 -16.66 10.51 19.53
CA GLY A 562 -17.97 11.15 19.59
C GLY A 562 -19.05 10.43 18.76
N SER A 563 -18.70 9.95 17.56
CA SER A 563 -19.61 9.16 16.71
C SER A 563 -19.91 7.79 17.31
N LEU A 564 -18.92 7.11 17.87
CA LEU A 564 -19.12 5.83 18.58
C LEU A 564 -20.03 6.02 19.80
N LYS A 565 -19.80 7.05 20.62
CA LYS A 565 -20.66 7.39 21.77
C LYS A 565 -22.08 7.75 21.33
N LYS A 566 -22.26 8.41 20.18
CA LYS A 566 -23.58 8.63 19.58
C LYS A 566 -24.27 7.30 19.24
N SER A 567 -23.60 6.39 18.53
CA SER A 567 -24.18 5.07 18.21
C SER A 567 -24.43 4.19 19.44
N VAL A 568 -23.62 4.31 20.49
CA VAL A 568 -23.83 3.67 21.80
C VAL A 568 -25.17 4.10 22.42
N ARG A 569 -25.51 5.40 22.33
CA ARG A 569 -26.80 5.93 22.77
C ARG A 569 -27.96 5.50 21.87
N GLU A 570 -27.80 5.61 20.55
CA GLU A 570 -28.84 5.25 19.57
C GLU A 570 -29.22 3.76 19.62
N LEU A 571 -28.28 2.89 20.04
CA LEU A 571 -28.50 1.45 20.22
C LEU A 571 -28.77 1.04 21.69
N ASN A 572 -28.98 2.01 22.60
CA ASN A 572 -29.24 1.79 24.03
C ASN A 572 -28.22 0.86 24.75
N TYR A 573 -26.94 0.91 24.36
CA TYR A 573 -25.88 0.22 25.08
C TYR A 573 -25.59 0.86 26.44
N SER A 574 -25.01 0.09 27.37
CA SER A 574 -24.74 0.54 28.75
C SER A 574 -23.85 1.81 28.79
N PRO A 575 -24.13 2.79 29.68
CA PRO A 575 -23.28 3.96 29.89
C PRO A 575 -21.82 3.64 30.22
N ASN A 576 -21.54 2.44 30.76
CA ASN A 576 -20.17 1.97 31.01
C ASN A 576 -19.34 1.88 29.70
N LEU A 577 -19.99 1.67 28.55
CA LEU A 577 -19.31 1.64 27.25
C LEU A 577 -18.89 3.04 26.79
N GLU A 578 -19.66 4.09 27.09
CA GLU A 578 -19.21 5.48 26.88
C GLU A 578 -17.99 5.80 27.75
N GLY A 579 -18.04 5.44 29.04
CA GLY A 579 -16.91 5.64 29.95
C GLY A 579 -15.66 4.86 29.54
N MET A 580 -15.81 3.65 28.98
CA MET A 580 -14.70 2.86 28.44
C MET A 580 -14.13 3.48 27.16
N LEU A 581 -14.96 4.03 26.27
CA LEU A 581 -14.51 4.78 25.09
C LEU A 581 -13.70 6.02 25.49
N ASP A 582 -14.16 6.78 26.49
CA ASP A 582 -13.42 7.93 27.03
C ASP A 582 -12.07 7.52 27.65
N GLN A 583 -12.03 6.42 28.40
CA GLN A 583 -10.77 5.88 28.95
C GLN A 583 -9.80 5.40 27.86
N LEU A 584 -10.29 4.76 26.80
CA LEU A 584 -9.47 4.32 25.68
C LEU A 584 -8.92 5.52 24.90
N GLN A 585 -9.75 6.54 24.67
CA GLN A 585 -9.34 7.81 24.05
C GLN A 585 -8.27 8.51 24.89
N ALA A 586 -8.47 8.64 26.20
CA ALA A 586 -7.51 9.25 27.11
C ALA A 586 -6.18 8.49 27.13
N ARG A 587 -6.20 7.15 27.19
CA ARG A 587 -5.00 6.30 27.14
C ARG A 587 -4.27 6.41 25.80
N SER A 588 -4.98 6.44 24.68
CA SER A 588 -4.40 6.68 23.35
C SER A 588 -3.69 8.04 23.31
N TRP A 589 -4.36 9.09 23.81
CA TRP A 589 -3.83 10.44 23.76
C TRP A 589 -2.69 10.71 24.77
N THR A 590 -2.64 9.96 25.88
CA THR A 590 -1.47 9.92 26.76
C THR A 590 -0.27 9.27 26.07
N ARG A 591 -0.43 8.09 25.47
CA ARG A 591 0.66 7.40 24.72
C ARG A 591 1.24 8.25 23.59
N ILE A 592 0.39 8.93 22.81
CA ILE A 592 0.85 9.80 21.71
C ILE A 592 1.61 11.02 22.25
N ARG A 593 1.22 11.56 23.42
CA ARG A 593 1.93 12.66 24.09
C ARG A 593 3.27 12.21 24.66
N GLU A 594 3.32 11.04 25.30
CA GLU A 594 4.54 10.41 25.82
C GLU A 594 5.53 10.12 24.70
N ALA A 595 5.07 9.52 23.59
CA ALA A 595 5.90 9.25 22.41
C ALA A 595 6.47 10.54 21.80
N ARG A 596 5.65 11.60 21.65
CA ARG A 596 6.11 12.91 21.15
C ARG A 596 7.06 13.62 22.12
N ALA A 597 6.89 13.45 23.44
CA ALA A 597 7.82 13.99 24.45
C ALA A 597 9.18 13.30 24.38
N ALA A 598 9.19 11.96 24.40
CA ALA A 598 10.43 11.17 24.30
C ALA A 598 11.15 11.38 22.96
N ALA A 599 10.42 11.56 21.86
CA ALA A 599 11.01 11.92 20.57
C ALA A 599 11.64 13.33 20.57
N LEU A 600 11.01 14.30 21.26
CA LEU A 600 11.58 15.66 21.41
C LEU A 600 12.83 15.66 22.29
N GLU A 601 12.85 14.88 23.36
CA GLU A 601 14.01 14.71 24.24
C GLU A 601 15.16 14.03 23.49
N LYS A 602 14.91 12.89 22.85
CA LYS A 602 15.90 12.19 22.02
C LYS A 602 16.44 13.06 20.87
N SER A 603 15.59 13.89 20.24
CA SER A 603 16.02 14.85 19.21
C SER A 603 16.97 15.90 19.77
N ARG A 604 16.69 16.43 20.98
CA ARG A 604 17.56 17.40 21.66
C ARG A 604 18.88 16.79 22.11
N GLU A 605 18.86 15.54 22.60
CA GLU A 605 20.07 14.79 22.92
C GLU A 605 20.95 14.62 21.68
N GLN A 606 20.35 14.25 20.53
CA GLN A 606 21.06 14.10 19.26
C GLN A 606 21.56 15.44 18.66
N GLU A 607 20.84 16.55 18.86
CA GLU A 607 21.30 17.89 18.49
C GLU A 607 22.48 18.33 19.38
N ALA A 608 22.36 18.19 20.71
CA ALA A 608 23.41 18.53 21.66
C ALA A 608 24.69 17.69 21.48
N SER A 609 24.57 16.39 21.17
CA SER A 609 25.73 15.56 20.82
C SER A 609 26.43 16.03 19.55
N ARG A 610 25.68 16.46 18.53
CA ARG A 610 26.25 17.02 17.29
C ARG A 610 26.89 18.38 17.49
N GLU A 611 26.35 19.22 18.36
CA GLU A 611 26.99 20.49 18.72
C GLU A 611 28.30 20.25 19.48
N ALA A 612 28.34 19.28 20.40
CA ALA A 612 29.56 18.89 21.11
C ALA A 612 30.66 18.38 20.16
N ASP A 613 30.33 17.49 19.22
CA ASP A 613 31.27 16.99 18.19
C ASP A 613 31.71 18.08 17.18
N SER A 614 31.07 19.26 17.18
CA SER A 614 31.37 20.37 16.24
C SER A 614 32.31 21.43 16.77
N MET A 615 32.66 21.40 18.06
CA MET A 615 33.64 22.31 18.66
C MET A 615 35.06 21.81 18.37
N PRO A 616 35.91 22.57 17.64
CA PRO A 616 37.30 22.19 17.46
C PRO A 616 38.08 22.34 18.77
N ASP A 617 38.86 21.31 19.12
CA ASP A 617 39.86 21.37 20.21
C ASP A 617 40.81 22.56 20.01
N ARG A 618 41.28 23.14 21.13
CA ARG A 618 41.83 24.50 21.18
C ARG A 618 43.12 24.62 22.00
#